data_AF-A0A925SKV7-F1
#
_entry.id   AF-A0A925SKV7-F1
#
_cell.length_a   1.000
_cell.length_b   1.000
_cell.length_c   1.000
_cell.angle_alpha   90.00
_cell.angle_beta   90.00
_cell.angle_gamma   90.00
#
_symmetry.space_group_name_H-M   'P 1'
#
loop_
_entity.id
_entity.type
_entity.pdbx_description
1 polymer ?
#
loop_
_entity_poly.entity_id
_entity_poly.type
_entity_poly.pdbx_seq_one_letter_code
_entity_poly.pdbx_strand_id
1 'polypeptide(L)' 'MPPAATPTLHFARYVALGDSSTEGIDDPDGAGGYRGWSQRLAERIDATQDGGERLLYANLAAR' A
#
# COMPACT_ATOMS: atom_id res chain seq x y z
N MET A 1 4.76 -31.24 -21.48
CA MET A 1 4.98 -30.74 -20.10
C MET A 1 4.42 -29.32 -20.05
N PRO A 2 3.42 -29.00 -19.23
CA PRO A 2 3.00 -27.61 -19.05
C PRO A 2 4.17 -26.80 -18.48
N PRO A 3 4.30 -25.50 -18.81
CA PRO A 3 5.33 -24.67 -18.18
C PRO A 3 5.10 -24.66 -16.66
N ALA A 4 6.18 -24.67 -15.89
CA ALA A 4 6.09 -24.43 -14.46
C ALA A 4 5.40 -23.09 -14.24
N ALA A 5 4.39 -23.04 -13.37
CA ALA A 5 3.71 -21.80 -13.04
C ALA A 5 4.75 -20.80 -12.50
N THR A 6 4.81 -19.61 -13.10
CA THR A 6 5.63 -18.54 -12.55
C THR A 6 5.14 -18.23 -11.15
N PRO A 7 6.02 -18.25 -10.12
CA PRO A 7 5.60 -17.86 -8.78
C PRO A 7 5.07 -16.43 -8.83
N THR A 8 3.84 -16.23 -8.39
CA THR A 8 3.29 -14.90 -8.18
C THR A 8 4.00 -14.27 -6.99
N LEU A 9 4.65 -13.14 -7.21
CA LEU A 9 5.27 -12.37 -6.13
C LEU A 9 4.18 -11.80 -5.23
N HIS A 10 4.35 -12.01 -3.92
CA HIS A 10 3.44 -11.53 -2.91
C HIS A 10 4.19 -10.67 -1.88
N PHE A 11 3.78 -9.42 -1.75
CA PHE A 11 4.26 -8.46 -0.76
C PHE A 11 3.52 -8.65 0.56
N ALA A 12 4.26 -8.96 1.61
CA ALA A 12 3.72 -9.08 2.96
C ALA A 12 3.59 -7.72 3.68
N ARG A 13 4.47 -6.77 3.36
CA ARG A 13 4.54 -5.47 4.06
C ARG A 13 4.85 -4.34 3.09
N TYR A 14 4.20 -3.21 3.31
CA TYR A 14 4.52 -1.93 2.67
C TYR A 14 4.69 -0.86 3.76
N VAL A 15 5.88 -0.24 3.78
CA VAL A 15 6.21 0.83 4.73
C VAL A 15 6.50 2.10 3.94
N ALA A 16 5.70 3.13 4.16
CA ALA A 16 5.90 4.45 3.57
C ALA A 16 6.81 5.29 4.48
N LEU A 17 7.85 5.89 3.90
CA LEU A 17 8.81 6.78 4.55
C LEU A 17 8.96 8.05 3.70
N GLY A 18 8.95 9.20 4.34
CA GLY A 18 9.09 10.47 3.63
C GLY A 18 8.65 11.67 4.45
N ASP A 19 8.32 12.73 3.74
CA ASP A 19 7.86 14.02 4.26
C ASP A 19 6.33 14.08 4.40
N SER A 20 5.79 15.29 4.55
CA SER A 20 4.35 15.55 4.68
C SER A 20 3.52 15.04 3.49
N SER A 21 4.06 15.03 2.28
CA SER A 21 3.34 14.48 1.13
C SER A 21 3.19 12.98 1.24
N THR A 22 4.17 12.29 1.83
CA THR A 22 4.06 10.86 2.16
C THR A 22 3.19 10.60 3.39
N GLU A 23 3.19 11.51 4.37
CA GLU A 23 2.24 11.52 5.50
C GLU A 23 0.79 11.55 5.00
N GLY A 24 0.55 12.24 3.87
CA GLY A 24 -0.71 12.18 3.15
C GLY A 24 -1.56 13.45 3.23
N ILE A 25 -0.99 14.56 3.69
CA ILE A 25 -1.72 15.84 3.89
C ILE A 25 -2.28 16.44 2.59
N ASP A 26 -1.85 15.94 1.44
CA ASP A 26 -2.28 16.41 0.13
C ASP A 26 -3.51 15.64 -0.43
N ASP A 27 -4.04 14.65 0.32
CA ASP A 27 -5.17 13.81 -0.10
C ASP A 27 -6.28 13.76 0.98
N PRO A 28 -7.16 14.78 1.05
CA PRO A 28 -8.29 14.82 1.98
C PRO A 28 -9.30 13.68 1.77
N ASP A 29 -9.88 13.19 2.85
CA ASP A 29 -10.88 12.11 2.81
C ASP A 29 -12.32 12.59 2.63
N GLY A 30 -12.57 13.90 2.70
CA GLY A 30 -13.90 14.51 2.63
C GLY A 30 -14.72 14.48 3.93
N ALA A 31 -14.16 13.94 5.01
CA ALA A 31 -14.74 13.85 6.36
C ALA A 31 -13.94 14.66 7.40
N GLY A 32 -13.02 15.51 6.96
CA GLY A 32 -12.16 16.33 7.83
C GLY A 32 -10.82 15.68 8.18
N GLY A 33 -10.48 14.55 7.57
CA GLY A 33 -9.19 13.88 7.68
C GLY A 33 -8.44 13.82 6.35
N TYR A 34 -7.34 13.06 6.37
CA TYR A 34 -6.50 12.78 5.22
C TYR A 34 -6.41 11.27 5.02
N ARG A 35 -6.59 10.83 3.78
CA ARG A 35 -6.43 9.43 3.39
C ARG A 35 -4.98 9.12 3.01
N GLY A 36 -4.34 10.03 2.28
CA GLY A 36 -2.97 9.88 1.81
C GLY A 36 -2.81 8.94 0.62
N TRP A 37 -1.94 9.34 -0.33
CA TRP A 37 -1.64 8.53 -1.52
C TRP A 37 -0.98 7.19 -1.15
N SER A 38 -0.17 7.17 -0.10
CA SER A 38 0.54 5.97 0.39
C SER A 38 -0.46 4.91 0.83
N GLN A 39 -1.51 5.28 1.56
CA GLN A 39 -2.58 4.34 1.92
C GLN A 39 -3.34 3.84 0.68
N ARG A 40 -3.65 4.72 -0.27
CA ARG A 40 -4.32 4.32 -1.53
C ARG A 40 -3.48 3.31 -2.33
N LEU A 41 -2.15 3.48 -2.34
CA LEU A 41 -1.26 2.52 -2.97
C LEU A 41 -1.27 1.18 -2.23
N ALA A 42 -1.24 1.19 -0.89
CA ALA A 42 -1.34 -0.02 -0.07
C ALA A 42 -2.61 -0.83 -0.40
N GLU A 43 -3.76 -0.16 -0.47
CA GLU A 43 -5.04 -0.75 -0.85
C GLU A 43 -5.01 -1.34 -2.27
N ARG A 44 -4.36 -0.64 -3.23
CA ARG A 44 -4.18 -1.15 -4.59
C ARG A 44 -3.32 -2.41 -4.61
N ILE A 45 -2.19 -2.41 -3.90
CA ILE A 45 -1.30 -3.57 -3.82
C ILE A 45 -2.09 -4.76 -3.24
N ASP A 46 -2.74 -4.58 -2.09
CA ASP A 46 -3.55 -5.62 -1.44
C ASP A 46 -4.62 -6.18 -2.40
N ALA A 47 -5.35 -5.31 -3.11
CA ALA A 47 -6.39 -5.72 -4.05
C ALA A 47 -5.88 -6.44 -5.31
N THR A 48 -4.60 -6.27 -5.69
CA THR A 48 -4.01 -6.94 -6.86
C THR A 48 -3.39 -8.30 -6.54
N GLN A 49 -3.32 -8.66 -5.26
CA GLN A 49 -2.70 -9.90 -4.82
C GLN A 49 -3.75 -10.98 -4.59
N ASP A 50 -3.97 -11.82 -5.60
CA ASP A 50 -4.94 -12.92 -5.51
C ASP A 50 -4.45 -14.05 -4.58
N GLY A 51 -5.29 -14.46 -3.64
CA GLY A 51 -5.10 -15.69 -2.85
C GLY A 51 -3.94 -15.69 -1.84
N GLY A 52 -3.30 -14.54 -1.62
CA GLY A 52 -2.26 -14.37 -0.61
C GLY A 52 -2.73 -13.75 0.71
N GLU A 53 -1.82 -13.56 1.65
CA GLU A 53 -2.11 -12.92 2.93
C GLU A 53 -2.41 -11.43 2.75
N ARG A 54 -3.14 -10.81 3.67
CA ARG A 54 -3.38 -9.36 3.62
C ARG A 54 -2.08 -8.58 3.74
N LEU A 55 -1.88 -7.56 2.91
CA LEU A 55 -0.75 -6.64 3.00
C LEU A 55 -0.78 -5.87 4.33
N LEU A 56 0.32 -5.92 5.07
CA LEU A 56 0.52 -5.08 6.24
C LEU A 56 1.07 -3.72 5.82
N TYR A 57 0.42 -2.65 6.26
CA TYR A 57 0.79 -1.28 5.92
C TYR A 57 1.20 -0.48 7.15
N ALA A 58 2.29 0.29 7.03
CA ALA A 58 2.66 1.31 8.00
C ALA A 58 3.14 2.57 7.29
N ASN A 59 2.73 3.74 7.78
CA ASN A 59 3.31 5.02 7.39
C ASN A 59 4.16 5.55 8.52
N LEU A 60 5.47 5.72 8.30
CA LEU A 60 6.40 6.32 9.25
C LEU A 60 6.99 7.62 8.69
N ALA A 61 6.31 8.23 7.72
CA ALA A 61 6.63 9.59 7.30
C ALA A 61 6.46 10.55 8.48
N ALA A 62 7.39 11.47 8.58
CA ALA A 62 7.41 12.48 9.62
C ALA A 62 8.03 13.75 9.05
N ARG A 63 7.63 14.88 9.62
CA ARG A 63 8.30 16.16 9.42
C ARG A 63 9.42 16.36 10.43
#